data_AF-A0A2V8U3Z6-F1
#
_entry.id   AF-A0A2V8U3Z6-F1
#
_cell.length_a   1.000
_cell.length_b   1.000
_cell.length_c   1.000
_cell.angle_alpha   90.00
_cell.angle_beta   90.00
_cell.angle_gamma   90.00
#
_symmetry.space_group_name_H-M   'P 1'
#
loop_
_entity.id
_entity.type
_entity.pdbx_description
1 polymer ?
#
loop_
_entity_poly.entity_id
_entity_poly.type
_entity_poly.pdbx_seq_one_letter_code
_entity_poly.pdbx_strand_id
1 'polypeptide(L)' 'MPTMEEVKNRRDAALQNWRRELLLLNNLPPNSPQWKKQQNVVQAARAHYDKASAEYLDLLAGTESPKQEDS' A
#
# COMPACT_ATOMS: atom_id res chain seq x y z
N MET A 1 9.41 13.82 10.87
CA MET A 1 9.56 12.48 10.26
C MET A 1 8.48 11.59 10.83
N PRO A 2 7.71 10.85 10.00
CA PRO A 2 6.79 9.86 10.52
C PRO A 2 7.57 8.74 11.22
N THR A 3 7.01 8.17 12.27
CA THR A 3 7.61 7.04 12.99
C THR A 3 7.43 5.73 12.21
N MET A 4 8.24 4.73 12.54
CA MET A 4 8.13 3.38 11.98
C MET A 4 6.75 2.76 12.19
N GLU A 5 6.13 3.02 13.33
CA GLU A 5 4.78 2.56 13.62
C GLU A 5 3.73 3.28 12.74
N GLU A 6 3.88 4.59 12.54
CA GLU A 6 2.99 5.36 11.67
C GLU A 6 3.04 4.91 10.20
N VAL A 7 4.23 4.69 9.63
CA VAL A 7 4.35 4.21 8.25
C VAL A 7 3.84 2.78 8.10
N LYS A 8 4.06 1.91 9.11
CA LYS A 8 3.47 0.57 9.15
C LYS A 8 1.95 0.62 9.15
N ASN A 9 1.36 1.45 10.02
CA ASN A 9 -0.09 1.60 10.13
C ASN A 9 -0.71 2.14 8.84
N ARG A 10 -0.05 3.09 8.17
CA ARG A 10 -0.48 3.60 6.85
C ARG A 10 -0.45 2.51 5.78
N ARG A 11 0.62 1.73 5.71
CA ARG A 11 0.74 0.58 4.79
C ARG A 11 -0.37 -0.43 5.03
N ASP A 12 -0.62 -0.79 6.28
CA ASP A 12 -1.64 -1.79 6.63
C ASP A 12 -3.06 -1.28 6.33
N ALA A 13 -3.35 0.00 6.59
CA ALA A 13 -4.60 0.62 6.19
C ALA A 13 -4.80 0.63 4.67
N ALA A 14 -3.76 0.98 3.90
CA ALA A 14 -3.80 0.95 2.43
C ALA A 14 -4.02 -0.47 1.89
N LEU A 15 -3.40 -1.49 2.51
CA LEU A 15 -3.59 -2.89 2.16
C LEU A 15 -5.04 -3.34 2.39
N GLN A 16 -5.62 -3.00 3.54
CA GLN A 16 -7.02 -3.34 3.86
C GLN A 16 -7.98 -2.69 2.88
N ASN A 17 -7.74 -1.42 2.52
CA ASN A 17 -8.53 -0.74 1.51
C ASN A 17 -8.44 -1.44 0.15
N TRP A 18 -7.22 -1.74 -0.32
CA TRP A 18 -7.05 -2.44 -1.60
C TRP A 18 -7.75 -3.81 -1.62
N ARG A 19 -7.64 -4.60 -0.54
CA ARG A 19 -8.33 -5.89 -0.41
C ARG A 19 -9.85 -5.74 -0.47
N ARG A 20 -10.41 -4.72 0.20
CA ARG A 20 -11.84 -4.42 0.16
C ARG A 20 -12.29 -4.13 -1.27
N GLU A 21 -11.57 -3.26 -1.98
CA GLU A 21 -11.93 -2.89 -3.36
C GLU A 21 -11.81 -4.08 -4.32
N LEU A 22 -10.83 -4.97 -4.11
CA LEU A 22 -10.70 -6.23 -4.86
C LEU A 22 -11.88 -7.18 -4.62
N LEU A 23 -12.33 -7.32 -3.36
CA LEU A 23 -13.51 -8.12 -3.04
C LEU A 23 -14.76 -7.56 -3.73
N LEU A 24 -14.94 -6.24 -3.72
CA LEU A 24 -16.03 -5.59 -4.43
C LEU A 24 -15.96 -5.86 -5.94
N LEU A 25 -14.76 -5.78 -6.54
CA LEU A 25 -14.57 -6.10 -7.96
C LEU A 25 -14.94 -7.55 -8.30
N ASN A 26 -14.53 -8.50 -7.47
CA ASN A 26 -14.80 -9.92 -7.66
C ASN A 26 -16.29 -10.29 -7.53
N ASN A 27 -17.05 -9.47 -6.80
CA ASN A 27 -18.50 -9.63 -6.65
C ASN A 27 -19.30 -8.98 -7.80
N LEU A 28 -18.65 -8.24 -8.70
CA LEU A 28 -19.31 -7.60 -9.84
C LEU A 28 -19.26 -8.48 -11.09
N PRO A 29 -20.31 -8.47 -11.93
CA PRO A 29 -20.31 -9.20 -13.19
C PRO A 29 -19.21 -8.64 -14.11
N PRO A 30 -18.32 -9.50 -14.66
CA PRO A 30 -17.23 -9.08 -15.53
C PRO A 30 -17.74 -8.27 -16.73
N ASN A 31 -16.94 -7.31 -17.20
CA ASN A 31 -17.24 -6.42 -18.33
C ASN A 31 -18.45 -5.49 -18.15
N SER A 32 -19.17 -5.54 -17.02
CA SER A 32 -20.20 -4.55 -16.71
C SER A 32 -19.60 -3.14 -16.56
N PRO A 33 -20.37 -2.08 -16.81
CA PRO A 33 -19.90 -0.71 -16.58
C PRO A 33 -19.43 -0.48 -15.14
N GLN A 34 -20.07 -1.12 -14.16
CA GLN A 34 -19.72 -1.05 -12.75
C GLN A 34 -18.39 -1.76 -12.49
N TRP A 35 -18.17 -2.94 -13.07
CA TRP A 35 -16.92 -3.67 -12.96
C TRP A 35 -15.73 -2.86 -13.53
N LYS A 36 -15.91 -2.23 -14.70
CA LYS A 36 -14.87 -1.35 -15.28
C LYS A 36 -14.55 -0.14 -14.40
N LYS A 37 -15.58 0.50 -13.80
CA LYS A 37 -15.38 1.58 -12.83
C LYS A 37 -14.63 1.07 -11.60
N GLN A 38 -15.01 -0.08 -11.08
CA GLN A 38 -14.40 -0.69 -9.90
C GLN A 38 -12.95 -1.10 -10.16
N GLN A 39 -12.58 -1.51 -11.38
CA GLN A 39 -11.18 -1.75 -11.74
C GLN A 39 -10.31 -0.51 -11.52
N ASN A 40 -10.78 0.68 -11.93
CA ASN A 40 -10.03 1.92 -11.73
C ASN A 40 -9.84 2.23 -10.25
N VAL A 41 -10.86 1.97 -9.43
CA VAL A 41 -10.79 2.12 -7.96
C VAL A 41 -9.75 1.15 -7.36
N VAL A 42 -9.76 -0.11 -7.80
CA VAL A 42 -8.77 -1.11 -7.39
C VAL A 42 -7.35 -0.70 -7.77
N GLN A 43 -7.14 -0.17 -8.97
CA GLN A 43 -5.81 0.30 -9.41
C GLN A 43 -5.33 1.49 -8.59
N ALA A 44 -6.22 2.45 -8.29
CA ALA A 44 -5.88 3.58 -7.42
C ALA A 44 -5.54 3.13 -5.98
N ALA A 45 -6.33 2.21 -5.42
CA ALA A 45 -6.07 1.65 -4.09
C ALA A 45 -4.75 0.87 -4.04
N ARG A 46 -4.43 0.11 -5.11
CA ARG A 46 -3.14 -0.57 -5.26
C ARG A 46 -1.99 0.43 -5.29
N ALA A 47 -2.07 1.48 -6.11
CA ALA A 47 -1.02 2.49 -6.20
C ALA A 47 -0.75 3.17 -4.84
N HIS A 48 -1.81 3.41 -4.04
CA HIS A 48 -1.65 3.90 -2.68
C HIS A 48 -0.94 2.91 -1.75
N TYR A 49 -1.27 1.61 -1.85
CA TYR A 49 -0.59 0.57 -1.09
C TYR A 49 0.88 0.43 -1.50
N ASP A 50 1.18 0.47 -2.81
CA ASP A 50 2.54 0.39 -3.33
C ASP A 50 3.39 1.57 -2.82
N LYS A 51 2.82 2.79 -2.83
CA LYS A 51 3.46 3.98 -2.25
C LYS A 51 3.73 3.83 -0.75
N ALA A 52 2.73 3.44 0.03
CA ALA A 52 2.89 3.26 1.47
C ALA A 52 3.88 2.14 1.82
N SER A 53 3.99 1.12 0.96
CA SER A 53 4.98 0.05 1.09
C SER A 53 6.39 0.55 0.79
N ALA A 54 6.57 1.39 -0.23
CA ALA A 54 7.85 2.03 -0.51
C ALA A 54 8.31 2.90 0.66
N GLU A 55 7.44 3.76 1.20
CA GLU A 55 7.76 4.59 2.37
C GLU A 55 8.17 3.75 3.60
N TYR A 56 7.51 2.61 3.81
CA TYR A 56 7.84 1.68 4.89
C TYR A 56 9.21 1.01 4.68
N LEU A 57 9.51 0.58 3.46
CA LEU A 57 10.79 -0.05 3.11
C LEU A 57 11.96 0.94 3.18
N ASP A 58 11.75 2.18 2.74
CA ASP A 58 12.76 3.24 2.84
C ASP A 58 13.13 3.52 4.30
N LEU A 59 12.13 3.56 5.18
CA LEU A 59 12.38 3.77 6.61
C LEU A 59 13.08 2.57 7.26
N LEU A 60 12.73 1.34 6.85
CA LEU A 60 13.43 0.13 7.28
C LEU A 60 14.91 0.16 6.88
N ALA A 61 15.19 0.43 5.61
CA ALA A 61 16.56 0.50 5.09
C ALA A 61 17.37 1.62 5.76
N GLY A 62 16.74 2.76 6.08
CA GLY A 62 17.37 3.83 6.85
C GLY A 62 17.63 3.47 8.31
N THR A 63 16.85 2.55 8.89
CA THR A 63 17.03 2.05 10.27
C THR A 63 18.08 0.94 10.36
N GLU A 64 18.25 0.14 9.29
CA GLU A 64 19.28 -0.91 9.18
C GLU A 64 20.68 -0.40 8.84
N SER A 65 20.91 0.92 8.80
CA SER A 65 22.24 1.51 8.63
C SER A 65 22.89 1.94 9.96
N PRO A 66 23.45 1.02 10.78
CA PRO A 66 24.53 1.36 11.70
C PRO A 66 25.85 0.88 11.09
N LYS A 67 26.54 1.73 10.33
CA LYS A 67 27.98 1.53 10.13
C LYS A 67 28.73 2.82 9.82
N GLN A 68 29.06 3.53 10.89
CA GLN A 68 30.38 4.14 11.01
C GLN A 68 30.97 3.66 12.32
N GLU A 69 31.55 2.45 12.30
CA GLU A 69 32.70 2.16 13.17
C GLU A 69 33.86 2.96 12.57
N ASP A 70 34.21 4.04 13.26
CA ASP A 70 35.47 4.75 13.10
C ASP A 70 36.60 3.80 13.55
N SER A 71 37.57 3.54 12.68
CA SER A 71 38.81 2.81 12.98
C SER A 71 40.00 3.59 12.44
#